data_AF-A0A9R0K196-F1
#
_entry.id   AF-A0A9R0K196-F1
#
_cell.length_a   1.000
_cell.length_b   1.000
_cell.length_c   1.000
_cell.angle_alpha   90.00
_cell.angle_beta   90.00
_cell.angle_gamma   90.00
#
_symmetry.space_group_name_H-M   'P 1'
#
loop_
_entity.id
_entity.type
_entity.pdbx_description
1 polymer ?
#
loop_
_entity_poly.entity_id
_entity_poly.type
_entity_poly.pdbx_seq_one_letter_code
_entity_poly.pdbx_strand_id
1 'polypeptide(L)'
;MAVAGRGGRGGSGSGLLGIRSIMSYPIFISVIFSLLLLAALKLLFTSPSYPSSSDPDLPTTGNAYIQRSFLALKSDPLKTRLDLIHKQANDHVMLVNAYAAYARKLKLDNSRQLKLYDELAQNFTDMLSKPAYRAALFETEGNVDEDVLRQFEKEVKDKVKVARLMIAEAKESYDNQLKIQKLKDTIFAVHEQFVKAKKNGAVASFIAAKSVPKSLHCLAMRLVGERIAHPEKYKDEEPKPEFEDPTLYHYAIFSENVIAVSVVVNSVVKNAKEPWKHVFHVVTDRKIVAAMKVWFKMRPATGGAHVEVKAVEDFQFLDPSYVPVLRQLESAKSQTRDSENQAENATKDLNNLKFINPKYSSMLSHLRFYLPEMYPDLHRVVLLDDDVVVQKDLTDLWNIDLGGKVNGAVETCFGSFHRYSQYLNFSHPLIKENFNPKACAWAYGMNIFDLDAWRREKCTEQYHHWQNLNEDHTLWQLGTLPAGLATFYSKTKTLDKSWHVLGLGYNPSVSMDEITNAAVIHFSGSMKPWLDIAMNQYKELWTKYVDNDMEFVQMCNFGL
;
A
#
# COMPACT_ATOMS: atom_id res chain seq x y z
N MET A 1 36.85 51.66 -30.96
CA MET A 1 36.34 52.99 -31.37
C MET A 1 35.37 53.51 -30.32
N ALA A 2 34.86 54.74 -30.50
CA ALA A 2 33.87 55.47 -29.70
C ALA A 2 32.61 54.65 -29.27
N VAL A 3 31.78 55.04 -28.29
CA VAL A 3 31.78 56.09 -27.24
C VAL A 3 30.77 55.68 -26.14
N ALA A 4 30.81 56.28 -24.95
CA ALA A 4 29.83 56.02 -23.87
C ALA A 4 28.53 56.84 -24.00
N GLY A 5 27.38 56.23 -23.66
CA GLY A 5 26.10 56.90 -23.39
C GLY A 5 25.55 56.44 -22.02
N ARG A 6 25.03 57.37 -21.19
CA ARG A 6 24.84 57.11 -19.74
C ARG A 6 23.57 57.76 -19.17
N GLY A 7 22.72 56.95 -18.53
CA GLY A 7 21.53 57.32 -17.74
C GLY A 7 20.60 56.10 -17.62
N GLY A 8 20.02 55.71 -16.48
CA GLY A 8 19.87 56.37 -15.16
C GLY A 8 18.51 57.08 -15.07
N ARG A 9 17.64 56.85 -14.07
CA ARG A 9 17.69 56.19 -12.74
C ARG A 9 16.34 55.44 -12.51
N GLY A 10 16.14 54.56 -11.52
CA GLY A 10 17.02 54.01 -10.47
C GLY A 10 16.24 53.63 -9.18
N GLY A 11 16.87 52.86 -8.27
CA GLY A 11 16.32 52.46 -6.95
C GLY A 11 15.44 51.19 -6.98
N SER A 12 15.24 50.46 -5.86
CA SER A 12 15.94 50.48 -4.56
C SER A 12 15.61 49.22 -3.73
N GLY A 13 16.56 48.74 -2.91
CA GLY A 13 16.42 47.59 -1.98
C GLY A 13 17.67 46.70 -2.01
N SER A 14 18.54 46.72 -1.00
CA SER A 14 18.45 45.94 0.26
C SER A 14 18.16 44.45 0.05
N GLY A 15 18.95 43.51 0.57
CA GLY A 15 20.12 43.68 1.44
C GLY A 15 20.50 42.35 2.13
N LEU A 16 20.73 41.30 1.35
CA LEU A 16 21.04 39.96 1.88
C LEU A 16 22.45 39.88 2.47
N LEU A 17 22.54 40.12 3.78
CA LEU A 17 23.73 39.88 4.59
C LEU A 17 24.17 38.41 4.48
N GLY A 18 25.42 38.19 4.11
CA GLY A 18 25.96 36.86 3.87
C GLY A 18 26.23 36.10 5.17
N ILE A 19 25.45 35.05 5.43
CA ILE A 19 25.86 33.99 6.37
C ILE A 19 26.97 33.19 5.69
N ARG A 20 28.23 33.49 5.99
CA ARG A 20 29.36 32.65 5.59
C ARG A 20 29.20 31.27 6.23
N SER A 21 29.39 30.23 5.43
CA SER A 21 29.42 28.85 5.94
C SER A 21 30.56 28.68 6.95
N ILE A 22 30.21 28.49 8.21
CA ILE A 22 31.12 28.02 9.28
C ILE A 22 30.48 26.78 9.91
N MET A 23 30.48 25.69 9.14
CA MET A 23 30.32 24.33 9.67
C MET A 23 31.59 23.56 9.34
N SER A 24 32.58 23.67 10.22
CA SER A 24 33.80 22.87 10.13
C SER A 24 33.49 21.39 10.38
N TYR A 25 34.12 20.51 9.60
CA TYR A 25 33.92 19.07 9.57
C TYR A 25 33.80 18.37 10.96
N PRO A 26 34.56 18.75 12.02
CA PRO A 26 34.42 18.15 13.35
C PRO A 26 33.03 18.33 14.00
N ILE A 27 32.34 19.44 13.75
CA ILE A 27 31.05 19.75 14.39
C ILE A 27 29.97 18.78 13.88
N PHE A 28 29.96 18.50 12.59
CA PHE A 28 29.02 17.58 11.96
C PHE A 28 29.18 16.14 12.48
N ILE A 29 30.43 15.69 12.66
CA ILE A 29 30.75 14.38 13.26
C ILE A 29 30.27 14.33 14.72
N SER A 30 30.51 15.38 15.51
CA SER A 30 30.09 15.46 16.92
C SER A 30 28.57 15.34 17.10
N VAL A 31 27.78 15.98 16.22
CA VAL A 31 26.31 15.88 16.22
C VAL A 31 25.85 14.45 15.89
N ILE A 32 26.44 13.80 14.88
CA ILE A 32 26.11 12.42 14.50
C ILE A 32 26.44 11.44 15.64
N PHE A 33 27.61 11.58 16.27
CA PHE A 33 28.00 10.72 17.39
C PHE A 33 27.07 10.89 18.61
N SER A 34 26.65 12.12 18.89
CA SER A 34 25.70 12.42 19.98
C SER A 34 24.33 11.79 19.75
N LEU A 35 23.82 11.81 18.51
CA LEU A 35 22.54 11.19 18.14
C LEU A 35 22.61 9.65 18.21
N LEU A 36 23.72 9.04 17.80
CA LEU A 36 23.95 7.60 17.92
C LEU A 36 24.04 7.15 19.39
N LEU A 37 24.69 7.93 20.25
CA LEU A 37 24.79 7.64 21.68
C LEU A 37 23.42 7.68 22.38
N LEU A 38 22.58 8.67 22.03
CA LEU A 38 21.21 8.79 22.52
C LEU A 38 20.29 7.65 22.04
N ALA A 39 20.49 7.15 20.82
CA ALA A 39 19.80 5.96 20.33
C ALA A 39 20.22 4.69 21.08
N ALA A 40 21.52 4.53 21.37
CA ALA A 40 22.05 3.40 22.11
C ALA A 40 21.54 3.36 23.57
N LEU A 41 21.52 4.49 24.29
CA LEU A 41 21.02 4.52 25.67
C LEU A 41 19.56 4.10 25.80
N LYS A 42 18.70 4.44 24.83
CA LYS A 42 17.28 4.02 24.85
C LYS A 42 17.08 2.51 24.72
N LEU A 43 18.06 1.75 24.23
CA LEU A 43 17.98 0.30 24.04
C LEU A 43 18.49 -0.50 25.25
N LEU A 44 19.05 0.16 26.28
CA LEU A 44 19.61 -0.50 27.47
C LEU A 44 18.63 -0.62 28.65
N PHE A 45 17.48 0.06 28.61
CA PHE A 45 16.58 0.21 29.77
C PHE A 45 15.25 -0.56 29.69
N THR A 46 15.13 -1.55 28.80
CA THR A 46 13.93 -2.41 28.69
C THR A 46 14.26 -3.89 28.92
N SER A 47 14.01 -4.37 30.14
CA SER A 47 13.97 -5.81 30.51
C SER A 47 12.52 -6.27 30.66
N PRO A 48 12.20 -7.57 30.46
CA PRO A 48 12.15 -8.47 31.62
C PRO A 48 12.60 -9.93 31.39
N SER A 49 12.63 -10.65 32.52
CA SER A 49 13.08 -12.00 32.90
C SER A 49 12.74 -13.28 32.07
N TYR A 50 13.64 -14.27 32.25
CA TYR A 50 13.58 -15.75 31.98
C TYR A 50 12.48 -16.50 32.78
N PRO A 51 12.20 -17.85 32.62
CA PRO A 51 13.00 -18.98 32.03
C PRO A 51 12.17 -19.95 31.11
N SER A 52 12.53 -21.19 30.65
CA SER A 52 13.76 -22.01 30.42
C SER A 52 13.43 -23.31 29.62
N SER A 53 14.42 -23.93 28.94
CA SER A 53 14.50 -25.35 28.43
C SER A 53 13.46 -25.85 27.40
N SER A 54 13.74 -26.78 26.46
CA SER A 54 14.95 -27.56 26.09
C SER A 54 14.96 -27.96 24.58
N ASP A 55 16.13 -28.28 24.04
CA ASP A 55 16.40 -28.95 22.74
C ASP A 55 16.14 -30.50 22.84
N PRO A 56 16.30 -31.37 21.80
CA PRO A 56 17.05 -31.22 20.53
C PRO A 56 16.41 -31.79 19.22
N ASP A 57 17.25 -31.83 18.17
CA ASP A 57 17.37 -32.80 17.06
C ASP A 57 16.82 -32.52 15.64
N LEU A 58 17.58 -33.08 14.68
CA LEU A 58 17.49 -33.00 13.21
C LEU A 58 17.60 -34.46 12.67
N PRO A 59 17.05 -34.83 11.48
CA PRO A 59 17.85 -34.65 10.26
C PRO A 59 17.06 -34.57 8.92
N THR A 60 17.85 -34.56 7.83
CA THR A 60 17.52 -35.00 6.45
C THR A 60 16.72 -34.09 5.51
N THR A 61 17.01 -34.26 4.22
CA THR A 61 16.78 -33.32 3.12
C THR A 61 15.59 -33.67 2.23
N GLY A 62 14.70 -32.72 2.01
CA GLY A 62 13.62 -32.79 1.00
C GLY A 62 12.69 -31.57 1.02
N ASN A 63 12.29 -31.12 2.21
CA ASN A 63 11.22 -30.12 2.40
C ASN A 63 11.70 -28.65 2.50
N ALA A 64 12.79 -28.28 1.81
CA ALA A 64 13.53 -27.03 2.06
C ALA A 64 12.73 -25.70 1.96
N TYR A 65 11.57 -25.69 1.28
CA TYR A 65 10.70 -24.51 1.19
C TYR A 65 9.61 -24.50 2.28
N ILE A 66 8.88 -25.60 2.46
CA ILE A 66 7.78 -25.73 3.45
C ILE A 66 8.33 -25.70 4.89
N GLN A 67 9.50 -26.31 5.12
CA GLN A 67 10.09 -26.44 6.45
C GLN A 67 10.65 -25.11 6.99
N ARG A 68 10.91 -24.12 6.13
CA ARG A 68 11.20 -22.74 6.56
C ARG A 68 10.00 -22.05 7.21
N SER A 69 8.79 -22.27 6.68
CA SER A 69 7.56 -21.68 7.20
C SER A 69 7.23 -22.21 8.60
N PHE A 70 7.34 -23.53 8.81
CA PHE A 70 7.08 -24.15 10.12
C PHE A 70 8.12 -23.82 11.19
N LEU A 71 9.38 -23.59 10.80
CA LEU A 71 10.42 -23.17 11.74
C LEU A 71 10.28 -21.69 12.15
N ALA A 72 9.70 -20.82 11.31
CA ALA A 72 9.45 -19.42 11.68
C ALA A 72 8.35 -19.28 12.76
N LEU A 73 7.34 -20.16 12.78
CA LEU A 73 6.29 -20.14 13.81
C LEU A 73 6.76 -20.70 15.17
N LYS A 74 7.93 -21.37 15.20
CA LYS A 74 8.62 -21.87 16.40
C LYS A 74 9.96 -21.19 16.69
N SER A 75 10.39 -20.22 15.88
CA SER A 75 11.68 -19.57 16.07
C SER A 75 11.60 -18.61 17.24
N ASP A 76 12.32 -18.93 18.31
CA ASP A 76 12.56 -18.04 19.45
C ASP A 76 12.83 -16.60 18.97
N PRO A 77 12.10 -15.59 19.47
CA PRO A 77 12.30 -14.20 19.05
C PRO A 77 13.70 -13.68 19.40
N LEU A 78 14.37 -14.23 20.42
CA LEU A 78 15.77 -13.92 20.71
C LEU A 78 16.71 -14.52 19.66
N LYS A 79 16.52 -15.79 19.26
CA LYS A 79 17.22 -16.42 18.13
C LYS A 79 16.98 -15.68 16.81
N THR A 80 15.75 -15.28 16.52
CA THR A 80 15.40 -14.50 15.31
C THR A 80 16.07 -13.12 15.32
N ARG A 81 16.12 -12.46 16.49
CA ARG A 81 16.85 -11.20 16.70
C ARG A 81 18.36 -11.40 16.60
N LEU A 82 18.89 -12.52 17.10
CA LEU A 82 20.31 -12.89 17.02
C LEU A 82 20.71 -13.15 15.56
N ASP A 83 19.91 -13.87 14.79
CA ASP A 83 20.11 -14.11 13.36
C ASP A 83 20.06 -12.78 12.57
N LEU A 84 19.16 -11.86 12.93
CA LEU A 84 19.10 -10.52 12.34
C LEU A 84 20.35 -9.68 12.68
N ILE A 85 20.83 -9.71 13.92
CA ILE A 85 22.06 -9.02 14.36
C ILE A 85 23.30 -9.65 13.72
N HIS A 86 23.37 -10.98 13.64
CA HIS A 86 24.46 -11.71 13.03
C HIS A 86 24.51 -11.46 11.51
N LYS A 87 23.34 -11.46 10.84
CA LYS A 87 23.24 -11.01 9.46
C LYS A 87 23.69 -9.56 9.29
N GLN A 88 23.20 -8.63 10.12
CA GLN A 88 23.62 -7.23 10.06
C GLN A 88 25.14 -7.08 10.24
N ALA A 89 25.75 -7.83 11.17
CA ALA A 89 27.19 -7.85 11.36
C ALA A 89 27.92 -8.40 10.12
N ASN A 90 27.46 -9.51 9.54
CA ASN A 90 28.03 -10.09 8.31
C ASN A 90 27.90 -9.14 7.11
N ASP A 91 26.74 -8.48 6.93
CA ASP A 91 26.50 -7.47 5.90
C ASP A 91 27.48 -6.28 6.07
N HIS A 92 27.76 -5.86 7.31
CA HIS A 92 28.76 -4.82 7.60
C HIS A 92 30.21 -5.31 7.39
N VAL A 93 30.53 -6.57 7.70
CA VAL A 93 31.84 -7.17 7.40
C VAL A 93 32.08 -7.26 5.89
N MET A 94 31.06 -7.62 5.10
CA MET A 94 31.12 -7.57 3.64
C MET A 94 31.33 -6.13 3.13
N LEU A 95 30.61 -5.15 3.69
CA LEU A 95 30.77 -3.74 3.34
C LEU A 95 32.19 -3.23 3.65
N VAL A 96 32.72 -3.51 4.84
CA VAL A 96 34.09 -3.15 5.25
C VAL A 96 35.13 -3.82 4.34
N ASN A 97 34.95 -5.10 4.01
CA ASN A 97 35.84 -5.81 3.08
C ASN A 97 35.80 -5.22 1.67
N ALA A 98 34.63 -4.81 1.17
CA ALA A 98 34.50 -4.14 -0.12
C ALA A 98 35.21 -2.77 -0.14
N TYR A 99 35.04 -1.95 0.90
CA TYR A 99 35.77 -0.68 1.05
C TYR A 99 37.28 -0.91 1.21
N ALA A 100 37.71 -1.94 1.94
CA ALA A 100 39.13 -2.29 2.08
C ALA A 100 39.75 -2.74 0.74
N ALA A 101 39.01 -3.53 -0.06
CA ALA A 101 39.44 -3.92 -1.41
C ALA A 101 39.53 -2.69 -2.35
N TYR A 102 38.54 -1.80 -2.31
CA TYR A 102 38.54 -0.55 -3.08
C TYR A 102 39.71 0.37 -2.69
N ALA A 103 39.97 0.54 -1.39
CA ALA A 103 41.10 1.33 -0.89
C ALA A 103 42.47 0.72 -1.26
N ARG A 104 42.61 -0.61 -1.23
CA ARG A 104 43.80 -1.32 -1.73
C ARG A 104 44.01 -1.06 -3.22
N LYS A 105 42.96 -1.17 -4.04
CA LYS A 105 43.03 -0.86 -5.48
C LYS A 105 43.45 0.59 -5.71
N LEU A 106 42.77 1.56 -5.09
CA LEU A 106 43.07 2.98 -5.23
C LEU A 106 44.52 3.33 -4.84
N LYS A 107 45.06 2.71 -3.77
CA LYS A 107 46.48 2.83 -3.41
C LYS A 107 47.40 2.31 -4.52
N LEU A 108 47.08 1.17 -5.12
CA LEU A 108 47.85 0.54 -6.19
C LEU A 108 47.84 1.40 -7.47
N ASP A 109 46.66 1.85 -7.89
CA ASP A 109 46.47 2.68 -9.08
C ASP A 109 47.20 4.03 -8.93
N ASN A 110 47.07 4.71 -7.78
CA ASN A 110 47.80 5.95 -7.47
C ASN A 110 49.32 5.73 -7.45
N SER A 111 49.80 4.61 -6.88
CA SER A 111 51.25 4.29 -6.84
C SER A 111 51.82 4.04 -8.24
N ARG A 112 51.03 3.43 -9.12
CA ARG A 112 51.38 3.23 -10.53
C ARG A 112 51.42 4.55 -11.30
N GLN A 113 50.44 5.44 -11.09
CA GLN A 113 50.44 6.78 -11.69
C GLN A 113 51.65 7.61 -11.25
N LEU A 114 52.00 7.60 -9.96
CA LEU A 114 53.19 8.30 -9.45
C LEU A 114 54.47 7.85 -10.17
N LYS A 115 54.74 6.54 -10.20
CA LYS A 115 55.94 5.99 -10.89
C LYS A 115 55.99 6.37 -12.36
N LEU A 116 54.85 6.40 -13.06
CA LEU A 116 54.77 6.81 -14.46
C LEU A 116 55.06 8.32 -14.66
N TYR A 117 54.73 9.17 -13.68
CA TYR A 117 55.13 10.59 -13.71
C TYR A 117 56.61 10.78 -13.39
N ASP A 118 57.17 10.02 -12.44
CA ASP A 118 58.59 10.06 -12.10
C ASP A 118 59.46 9.62 -13.29
N GLU A 119 59.10 8.51 -13.94
CA GLU A 119 59.74 8.02 -15.17
C GLU A 119 59.65 9.05 -16.30
N LEU A 120 58.50 9.72 -16.47
CA LEU A 120 58.32 10.77 -17.47
C LEU A 120 59.19 12.00 -17.18
N ALA A 121 59.30 12.42 -15.91
CA ALA A 121 60.16 13.52 -15.49
C ALA A 121 61.64 13.20 -15.74
N GLN A 122 62.10 12.00 -15.37
CA GLN A 122 63.44 11.50 -15.68
C GLN A 122 63.70 11.51 -17.19
N ASN A 123 62.77 11.02 -18.00
CA ASN A 123 62.88 11.03 -19.47
C ASN A 123 63.09 12.44 -20.07
N PHE A 124 62.53 13.50 -19.45
CA PHE A 124 62.80 14.89 -19.87
C PHE A 124 64.17 15.37 -19.37
N THR A 125 64.53 15.08 -18.11
CA THR A 125 65.85 15.44 -17.55
C THR A 125 67.00 14.77 -18.30
N ASP A 126 66.87 13.50 -18.64
CA ASP A 126 67.84 12.73 -19.43
C ASP A 126 68.02 13.35 -20.82
N MET A 127 66.91 13.69 -21.50
CA MET A 127 66.96 14.35 -22.81
C MET A 127 67.67 15.71 -22.75
N LEU A 128 67.34 16.54 -21.76
CA LEU A 128 67.93 17.87 -21.58
C LEU A 128 69.40 17.82 -21.12
N SER A 129 69.84 16.71 -20.52
CA SER A 129 71.22 16.51 -20.08
C SER A 129 72.10 15.77 -21.10
N LYS A 130 71.53 15.23 -22.21
CA LYS A 130 72.28 14.61 -23.32
C LYS A 130 73.46 15.51 -23.75
N PRO A 131 74.74 15.06 -23.61
CA PRO A 131 75.90 15.90 -23.94
C PRO A 131 75.90 16.43 -25.37
N ALA A 132 75.39 15.65 -26.33
CA ALA A 132 75.28 16.07 -27.73
C ALA A 132 74.39 17.31 -27.92
N TYR A 133 73.23 17.37 -27.27
CA TYR A 133 72.34 18.55 -27.32
C TYR A 133 72.90 19.69 -26.47
N ARG A 134 73.45 19.39 -25.30
CA ARG A 134 74.04 20.37 -24.39
C ARG A 134 75.18 21.15 -25.06
N ALA A 135 76.15 20.43 -25.64
CA ALA A 135 77.28 21.05 -26.32
C ALA A 135 76.85 21.84 -27.57
N ALA A 136 76.05 21.24 -28.46
CA ALA A 136 75.76 21.80 -29.78
C ALA A 136 74.62 22.85 -29.83
N LEU A 137 73.79 22.94 -28.78
CA LEU A 137 72.65 23.87 -28.73
C LEU A 137 72.72 24.90 -27.60
N PHE A 138 73.54 24.68 -26.56
CA PHE A 138 73.52 25.52 -25.34
C PHE A 138 74.90 26.00 -24.85
N GLU A 139 76.01 25.38 -25.25
CA GLU A 139 77.37 25.73 -24.76
C GLU A 139 78.30 26.29 -25.86
N THR A 140 77.85 26.36 -27.11
CA THR A 140 78.56 27.01 -28.23
C THR A 140 78.11 28.44 -28.47
N GLU A 141 79.06 29.39 -28.53
CA GLU A 141 78.82 30.79 -28.95
C GLU A 141 78.71 30.97 -30.49
N GLY A 142 78.78 29.89 -31.26
CA GLY A 142 78.66 29.89 -32.72
C GLY A 142 77.23 29.67 -33.25
N ASN A 143 77.09 29.58 -34.58
CA ASN A 143 75.82 29.22 -35.21
C ASN A 143 75.38 27.81 -34.80
N VAL A 144 74.10 27.69 -34.41
CA VAL A 144 73.46 26.43 -34.00
C VAL A 144 73.30 25.48 -35.20
N ASP A 145 73.58 24.19 -34.99
CA ASP A 145 73.35 23.14 -35.98
C ASP A 145 71.83 22.91 -36.18
N GLU A 146 71.34 23.12 -37.41
CA GLU A 146 69.91 23.06 -37.72
C GLU A 146 69.36 21.63 -37.65
N ASP A 147 70.12 20.61 -38.02
CA ASP A 147 69.64 19.22 -38.01
C ASP A 147 69.66 18.63 -36.60
N VAL A 148 70.65 18.98 -35.77
CA VAL A 148 70.63 18.68 -34.32
C VAL A 148 69.45 19.38 -33.64
N LEU A 149 69.17 20.65 -33.98
CA LEU A 149 68.02 21.39 -33.47
C LEU A 149 66.69 20.74 -33.89
N ARG A 150 66.54 20.34 -35.17
CA ARG A 150 65.36 19.63 -35.68
C ARG A 150 65.16 18.27 -34.99
N GLN A 151 66.23 17.53 -34.70
CA GLN A 151 66.15 16.28 -33.94
C GLN A 151 65.70 16.52 -32.49
N PHE A 152 66.30 17.50 -31.81
CA PHE A 152 65.93 17.89 -30.45
C PHE A 152 64.46 18.33 -30.37
N GLU A 153 64.02 19.21 -31.28
CA GLU A 153 62.61 19.62 -31.39
C GLU A 153 61.68 18.41 -31.52
N LYS A 154 62.03 17.42 -32.36
CA LYS A 154 61.20 16.23 -32.57
C LYS A 154 61.09 15.40 -31.31
N GLU A 155 62.21 15.10 -30.64
CA GLU A 155 62.19 14.35 -29.37
C GLU A 155 61.37 15.08 -28.29
N VAL A 156 61.52 16.41 -28.16
CA VAL A 156 60.72 17.23 -27.25
C VAL A 156 59.23 17.16 -27.60
N LYS A 157 58.88 17.35 -28.88
CA LYS A 157 57.48 17.32 -29.36
C LYS A 157 56.82 15.96 -29.08
N ASP A 158 57.53 14.85 -29.30
CA ASP A 158 57.03 13.50 -29.03
C ASP A 158 56.88 13.22 -27.52
N LYS A 159 57.85 13.58 -26.65
CA LYS A 159 57.67 13.43 -25.19
C LYS A 159 56.56 14.33 -24.64
N VAL A 160 56.42 15.56 -25.12
CA VAL A 160 55.32 16.49 -24.74
C VAL A 160 53.96 15.94 -25.16
N LYS A 161 53.87 15.26 -26.32
CA LYS A 161 52.65 14.57 -26.77
C LYS A 161 52.27 13.43 -25.81
N VAL A 162 53.24 12.59 -25.42
CA VAL A 162 53.02 11.52 -24.42
C VAL A 162 52.58 12.09 -23.07
N ALA A 163 53.27 13.13 -22.57
CA ALA A 163 52.91 13.79 -21.32
C ALA A 163 51.46 14.32 -21.32
N ARG A 164 51.04 14.97 -22.40
CA ARG A 164 49.67 15.49 -22.55
C ARG A 164 48.60 14.38 -22.54
N LEU A 165 48.89 13.21 -23.15
CA LEU A 165 47.97 12.07 -23.13
C LEU A 165 47.82 11.50 -21.71
N MET A 166 48.92 11.29 -20.99
CA MET A 166 48.91 10.77 -19.61
C MET A 166 48.21 11.73 -18.63
N ILE A 167 48.41 13.04 -18.79
CA ILE A 167 47.70 14.07 -18.00
C ILE A 167 46.19 14.09 -18.34
N ALA A 168 45.81 13.89 -19.61
CA ALA A 168 44.41 13.85 -20.02
C ALA A 168 43.68 12.60 -19.48
N GLU A 169 44.31 11.43 -19.52
CA GLU A 169 43.76 10.18 -18.97
C GLU A 169 43.60 10.28 -17.44
N ALA A 170 44.63 10.76 -16.74
CA ALA A 170 44.58 10.90 -15.28
C ALA A 170 43.67 12.05 -14.80
N LYS A 171 43.22 12.96 -15.67
CA LYS A 171 42.46 14.17 -15.30
C LYS A 171 41.28 13.87 -14.38
N GLU A 172 40.50 12.82 -14.66
CA GLU A 172 39.35 12.43 -13.84
C GLU A 172 39.73 12.05 -12.39
N SER A 173 40.95 11.57 -12.17
CA SER A 173 41.47 11.23 -10.84
C SER A 173 41.73 12.46 -9.97
N TYR A 174 41.90 13.65 -10.58
CA TYR A 174 42.17 14.92 -9.89
C TYR A 174 41.03 15.95 -10.00
N ASP A 175 40.21 15.88 -11.04
CA ASP A 175 39.10 16.79 -11.28
C ASP A 175 37.89 16.48 -10.38
N ASN A 176 37.86 17.10 -9.20
CA ASN A 176 36.77 16.94 -8.25
C ASN A 176 35.42 17.49 -8.76
N GLN A 177 35.40 18.43 -9.72
CA GLN A 177 34.15 18.90 -10.32
C GLN A 177 33.55 17.83 -11.23
N LEU A 178 34.39 17.17 -12.05
CA LEU A 178 33.97 16.03 -12.86
C LEU A 178 33.45 14.86 -12.00
N LYS A 179 34.10 14.56 -10.87
CA LYS A 179 33.62 13.54 -9.91
C LYS A 179 32.27 13.91 -9.30
N ILE A 180 32.09 15.16 -8.86
CA ILE A 180 30.82 15.65 -8.30
C ILE A 180 29.71 15.58 -9.36
N GLN A 181 30.00 15.95 -10.60
CA GLN A 181 29.03 15.89 -11.70
C GLN A 181 28.65 14.43 -12.03
N LYS A 182 29.62 13.50 -12.17
CA LYS A 182 29.31 12.07 -12.36
C LYS A 182 28.51 11.46 -11.21
N LEU A 183 28.81 11.82 -9.96
CA LEU A 183 28.04 11.36 -8.79
C LEU A 183 26.60 11.91 -8.84
N LYS A 184 26.43 13.19 -9.14
CA LYS A 184 25.12 13.84 -9.31
C LYS A 184 24.30 13.18 -10.42
N ASP A 185 24.90 12.91 -11.58
CA ASP A 185 24.23 12.24 -12.70
C ASP A 185 23.84 10.80 -12.34
N THR A 186 24.69 10.08 -11.60
CA THR A 186 24.39 8.76 -11.05
C THR A 186 23.21 8.81 -10.08
N ILE A 187 23.16 9.81 -9.19
CA ILE A 187 22.05 10.01 -8.25
C ILE A 187 20.74 10.29 -9.01
N PHE A 188 20.76 11.12 -10.06
CA PHE A 188 19.57 11.34 -10.90
C PHE A 188 19.11 10.08 -11.62
N ALA A 189 20.02 9.32 -12.24
CA ALA A 189 19.69 8.06 -12.92
C ALA A 189 19.10 7.01 -11.96
N VAL A 190 19.68 6.83 -10.77
CA VAL A 190 19.15 5.92 -9.74
C VAL A 190 17.80 6.42 -9.20
N HIS A 191 17.62 7.74 -9.04
CA HIS A 191 16.34 8.31 -8.63
C HIS A 191 15.24 8.10 -9.69
N GLU A 192 15.55 8.26 -10.98
CA GLU A 192 14.61 7.97 -12.07
C GLU A 192 14.20 6.49 -12.08
N GLN A 193 15.18 5.58 -11.95
CA GLN A 193 14.92 4.14 -11.84
C GLN A 193 14.04 3.80 -10.62
N PHE A 194 14.30 4.43 -9.46
CA PHE A 194 13.47 4.28 -8.26
C PHE A 194 12.04 4.78 -8.48
N VAL A 195 11.86 5.95 -9.11
CA VAL A 195 10.52 6.50 -9.43
C VAL A 195 9.79 5.60 -10.42
N LYS A 196 10.47 5.05 -11.43
CA LYS A 196 9.91 4.07 -12.38
C LYS A 196 9.50 2.77 -11.69
N ALA A 197 10.38 2.21 -10.85
CA ALA A 197 10.07 1.01 -10.05
C ALA A 197 8.89 1.23 -9.10
N LYS A 198 8.82 2.39 -8.42
CA LYS A 198 7.72 2.77 -7.54
C LYS A 198 6.39 2.90 -8.28
N LYS A 199 6.38 3.50 -9.49
CA LYS A 199 5.19 3.56 -10.35
C LYS A 199 4.73 2.17 -10.77
N ASN A 200 5.65 1.33 -11.26
CA ASN A 200 5.34 -0.03 -11.68
C ASN A 200 4.80 -0.89 -10.53
N GLY A 201 5.40 -0.79 -9.34
CA GLY A 201 4.93 -1.48 -8.13
C GLY A 201 3.53 -1.04 -7.72
N ALA A 202 3.23 0.27 -7.76
CA ALA A 202 1.88 0.77 -7.47
C ALA A 202 0.83 0.24 -8.46
N VAL A 203 1.15 0.16 -9.76
CA VAL A 203 0.26 -0.43 -10.78
C VAL A 203 0.05 -1.93 -10.54
N ALA A 204 1.13 -2.68 -10.29
CA ALA A 204 1.05 -4.12 -10.01
C ALA A 204 0.19 -4.42 -8.77
N SER A 205 0.40 -3.68 -7.67
CA SER A 205 -0.41 -3.80 -6.46
C SER A 205 -1.88 -3.41 -6.67
N PHE A 206 -2.16 -2.40 -7.49
CA PHE A 206 -3.53 -2.02 -7.84
C PHE A 206 -4.23 -3.13 -8.64
N ILE A 207 -3.56 -3.71 -9.64
CA ILE A 207 -4.08 -4.84 -10.42
C ILE A 207 -4.36 -6.03 -9.51
N ALA A 208 -3.38 -6.46 -8.69
CA ALA A 208 -3.55 -7.59 -7.77
C ALA A 208 -4.65 -7.38 -6.71
N ALA A 209 -4.90 -6.13 -6.30
CA ALA A 209 -5.98 -5.78 -5.36
C ALA A 209 -7.37 -5.65 -6.01
N LYS A 210 -7.47 -5.78 -7.33
CA LYS A 210 -8.71 -5.58 -8.12
C LYS A 210 -9.05 -6.74 -9.05
N SER A 211 -8.08 -7.57 -9.43
CA SER A 211 -8.32 -8.82 -10.16
C SER A 211 -9.02 -9.85 -9.29
N VAL A 212 -9.92 -10.64 -9.88
CA VAL A 212 -10.45 -11.86 -9.26
C VAL A 212 -9.40 -12.97 -9.35
N PRO A 213 -8.96 -13.60 -8.23
CA PRO A 213 -8.07 -14.74 -8.26
C PRO A 213 -8.62 -15.91 -9.09
N LYS A 214 -7.72 -16.64 -9.77
CA LYS A 214 -8.08 -17.81 -10.58
C LYS A 214 -8.80 -18.89 -9.75
N SER A 215 -8.42 -19.05 -8.48
CA SER A 215 -9.03 -19.97 -7.52
C SER A 215 -10.48 -19.60 -7.18
N LEU A 216 -10.76 -18.33 -6.86
CA LEU A 216 -12.13 -17.84 -6.62
C LEU A 216 -13.00 -17.89 -7.88
N HIS A 217 -12.45 -17.57 -9.06
CA HIS A 217 -13.18 -17.71 -10.32
C HIS A 217 -13.50 -19.18 -10.64
N CYS A 218 -12.52 -20.09 -10.46
CA CYS A 218 -12.72 -21.53 -10.58
C CYS A 218 -13.83 -22.03 -9.66
N LEU A 219 -13.83 -21.62 -8.39
CA LEU A 219 -14.84 -22.02 -7.41
C LEU A 219 -16.25 -21.59 -7.84
N ALA A 220 -16.41 -20.32 -8.23
CA ALA A 220 -17.70 -19.80 -8.71
C ALA A 220 -18.21 -20.59 -9.93
N MET A 221 -17.33 -20.89 -10.90
CA MET A 221 -17.68 -21.69 -12.07
C MET A 221 -18.03 -23.15 -11.72
N ARG A 222 -17.36 -23.77 -10.74
CA ARG A 222 -17.69 -25.11 -10.24
C ARG A 222 -19.07 -25.15 -9.58
N LEU A 223 -19.37 -24.19 -8.71
CA LEU A 223 -20.66 -24.08 -8.03
C LEU A 223 -21.81 -23.83 -9.03
N VAL A 224 -21.60 -23.00 -10.06
CA VAL A 224 -22.59 -22.83 -11.15
C VAL A 224 -22.78 -24.13 -11.95
N GLY A 225 -21.69 -24.85 -12.25
CA GLY A 225 -21.75 -26.16 -12.92
C GLY A 225 -22.55 -27.20 -12.11
N GLU A 226 -22.36 -27.24 -10.80
CA GLU A 226 -23.10 -28.09 -9.86
C GLU A 226 -24.62 -27.77 -9.85
N ARG A 227 -25.02 -26.48 -9.93
CA ARG A 227 -26.45 -26.11 -10.12
C ARG A 227 -27.01 -26.59 -11.45
N ILE A 228 -26.21 -26.55 -12.53
CA ILE A 228 -26.64 -26.95 -13.88
C ILE A 228 -26.72 -28.49 -13.99
N ALA A 229 -25.83 -29.23 -13.34
CA ALA A 229 -25.85 -30.70 -13.31
C ALA A 229 -26.99 -31.26 -12.47
N HIS A 230 -27.36 -30.58 -11.37
CA HIS A 230 -28.35 -31.07 -10.40
C HIS A 230 -29.44 -30.02 -10.09
N PRO A 231 -30.21 -29.55 -11.10
CA PRO A 231 -31.15 -28.43 -10.92
C PRO A 231 -32.23 -28.70 -9.87
N GLU A 232 -32.71 -29.94 -9.77
CA GLU A 232 -33.71 -30.36 -8.76
C GLU A 232 -33.20 -30.21 -7.32
N LYS A 233 -31.92 -30.49 -7.06
CA LYS A 233 -31.26 -30.35 -5.75
C LYS A 233 -31.14 -28.88 -5.32
N TYR A 234 -30.96 -27.99 -6.30
CA TYR A 234 -30.71 -26.56 -6.10
C TYR A 234 -31.85 -25.66 -6.57
N LYS A 235 -33.09 -26.17 -6.55
CA LYS A 235 -34.29 -25.34 -6.58
C LYS A 235 -34.25 -24.32 -5.44
N ASP A 236 -34.67 -23.11 -5.76
CA ASP A 236 -34.84 -22.02 -4.81
C ASP A 236 -36.00 -22.35 -3.87
N GLU A 237 -35.84 -22.05 -2.59
CA GLU A 237 -36.83 -22.32 -1.55
C GLU A 237 -37.71 -21.07 -1.34
N GLU A 238 -38.93 -21.28 -0.84
CA GLU A 238 -39.83 -20.17 -0.49
C GLU A 238 -39.26 -19.37 0.69
N PRO A 239 -39.56 -18.06 0.80
CA PRO A 239 -39.17 -17.24 1.96
C PRO A 239 -39.69 -17.86 3.26
N LYS A 240 -38.83 -17.86 4.28
CA LYS A 240 -39.11 -18.43 5.61
C LYS A 240 -39.32 -17.28 6.60
N PRO A 241 -40.30 -17.38 7.53
CA PRO A 241 -40.67 -16.26 8.41
C PRO A 241 -39.52 -15.74 9.29
N GLU A 242 -38.52 -16.59 9.57
CA GLU A 242 -37.29 -16.21 10.31
C GLU A 242 -36.44 -15.16 9.56
N PHE A 243 -36.69 -14.89 8.27
CA PHE A 243 -36.05 -13.79 7.55
C PHE A 243 -36.71 -12.43 7.83
N GLU A 244 -37.90 -12.38 8.43
CA GLU A 244 -38.66 -11.16 8.70
C GLU A 244 -39.00 -10.97 10.20
N ASP A 245 -38.76 -11.98 11.06
CA ASP A 245 -38.99 -11.94 12.51
C ASP A 245 -38.03 -10.98 13.25
N PRO A 246 -38.49 -9.79 13.71
CA PRO A 246 -37.62 -8.78 14.30
C PRO A 246 -37.11 -9.13 15.71
N THR A 247 -37.43 -10.32 16.25
CA THR A 247 -36.88 -10.82 17.50
C THR A 247 -35.52 -11.54 17.34
N LEU A 248 -35.11 -11.79 16.09
CA LEU A 248 -33.85 -12.47 15.75
C LEU A 248 -32.69 -11.49 15.49
N TYR A 249 -31.48 -12.02 15.35
CA TYR A 249 -30.26 -11.22 15.13
C TYR A 249 -29.91 -11.18 13.64
N HIS A 250 -30.34 -10.12 12.95
CA HIS A 250 -30.17 -9.95 11.50
C HIS A 250 -28.84 -9.30 11.11
N TYR A 251 -28.15 -9.90 10.15
CA TYR A 251 -26.90 -9.44 9.57
C TYR A 251 -27.06 -9.19 8.07
N ALA A 252 -26.67 -8.01 7.59
CA ALA A 252 -26.63 -7.68 6.17
C ALA A 252 -25.19 -7.82 5.64
N ILE A 253 -24.99 -8.60 4.57
CA ILE A 253 -23.68 -8.87 3.96
C ILE A 253 -23.79 -8.68 2.44
N PHE A 254 -22.93 -7.84 1.86
CA PHE A 254 -22.96 -7.49 0.43
C PHE A 254 -21.64 -7.87 -0.25
N SER A 255 -21.64 -8.93 -1.07
CA SER A 255 -20.40 -9.45 -1.68
C SER A 255 -20.60 -10.28 -2.95
N GLU A 256 -19.59 -10.25 -3.82
CA GLU A 256 -19.42 -11.14 -4.97
C GLU A 256 -18.51 -12.36 -4.64
N ASN A 257 -18.03 -12.51 -3.41
CA ASN A 257 -17.02 -13.50 -3.02
C ASN A 257 -17.56 -14.54 -2.03
N VAL A 258 -17.83 -15.75 -2.56
CA VAL A 258 -18.43 -16.88 -1.81
C VAL A 258 -17.63 -17.26 -0.55
N ILE A 259 -16.29 -17.36 -0.63
CA ILE A 259 -15.48 -17.73 0.54
C ILE A 259 -15.44 -16.60 1.57
N ALA A 260 -15.43 -15.35 1.14
CA ALA A 260 -15.47 -14.21 2.04
C ALA A 260 -16.76 -14.18 2.88
N VAL A 261 -17.93 -14.30 2.22
CA VAL A 261 -19.22 -14.41 2.93
C VAL A 261 -19.24 -15.66 3.84
N SER A 262 -18.75 -16.81 3.36
CA SER A 262 -18.68 -18.01 4.18
C SER A 262 -17.80 -17.84 5.42
N VAL A 263 -16.69 -17.10 5.34
CA VAL A 263 -15.84 -16.81 6.49
C VAL A 263 -16.57 -15.87 7.47
N VAL A 264 -17.27 -14.84 6.99
CA VAL A 264 -18.09 -13.97 7.86
C VAL A 264 -19.13 -14.80 8.61
N VAL A 265 -19.96 -15.57 7.89
CA VAL A 265 -21.00 -16.44 8.48
C VAL A 265 -20.41 -17.45 9.46
N ASN A 266 -19.38 -18.21 9.06
CA ASN A 266 -18.70 -19.19 9.92
C ASN A 266 -18.11 -18.52 11.18
N SER A 267 -17.59 -17.29 11.06
CA SER A 267 -16.98 -16.58 12.18
C SER A 267 -17.99 -16.00 13.17
N VAL A 268 -19.18 -15.58 12.72
CA VAL A 268 -20.28 -15.23 13.62
C VAL A 268 -20.80 -16.49 14.32
N VAL A 269 -21.20 -17.50 13.53
CA VAL A 269 -21.81 -18.75 14.03
C VAL A 269 -20.93 -19.48 15.05
N LYS A 270 -19.62 -19.57 14.80
CA LYS A 270 -18.68 -20.28 15.69
C LYS A 270 -18.41 -19.56 17.02
N ASN A 271 -18.72 -18.27 17.12
CA ASN A 271 -18.51 -17.46 18.34
C ASN A 271 -19.82 -16.97 18.99
N ALA A 272 -20.98 -17.35 18.44
CA ALA A 272 -22.30 -17.04 18.98
C ALA A 272 -22.71 -18.01 20.10
N LYS A 273 -23.37 -17.48 21.14
CA LYS A 273 -23.93 -18.25 22.27
C LYS A 273 -25.15 -19.08 21.86
N GLU A 274 -25.98 -18.54 20.95
CA GLU A 274 -27.25 -19.13 20.49
C GLU A 274 -27.35 -19.09 18.95
N PRO A 275 -26.56 -19.87 18.19
CA PRO A 275 -26.40 -19.67 16.75
C PRO A 275 -27.70 -19.71 15.93
N TRP A 276 -28.70 -20.49 16.36
CA TRP A 276 -30.03 -20.56 15.73
C TRP A 276 -30.82 -19.24 15.76
N LYS A 277 -30.41 -18.25 16.55
CA LYS A 277 -31.02 -16.89 16.53
C LYS A 277 -30.41 -15.96 15.47
N HIS A 278 -29.39 -16.40 14.73
CA HIS A 278 -28.65 -15.54 13.80
C HIS A 278 -29.17 -15.72 12.38
N VAL A 279 -29.48 -14.60 11.72
CA VAL A 279 -30.08 -14.53 10.39
C VAL A 279 -29.18 -13.72 9.47
N PHE A 280 -28.69 -14.32 8.39
CA PHE A 280 -27.76 -13.68 7.45
C PHE A 280 -28.44 -13.40 6.12
N HIS A 281 -28.64 -12.13 5.78
CA HIS A 281 -29.08 -11.71 4.45
C HIS A 281 -27.87 -11.40 3.59
N VAL A 282 -27.54 -12.34 2.72
CA VAL A 282 -26.48 -12.19 1.73
C VAL A 282 -27.08 -11.62 0.45
N VAL A 283 -26.60 -10.47 0.00
CA VAL A 283 -26.91 -9.95 -1.34
C VAL A 283 -25.66 -9.97 -2.20
N THR A 284 -25.85 -10.30 -3.48
CA THR A 284 -24.79 -10.51 -4.47
C THR A 284 -25.30 -10.19 -5.88
N ASP A 285 -24.42 -9.82 -6.79
CA ASP A 285 -24.74 -9.73 -8.23
C ASP A 285 -25.33 -11.05 -8.76
N ARG A 286 -26.29 -10.98 -9.69
CA ARG A 286 -26.88 -12.10 -10.45
C ARG A 286 -25.88 -13.09 -11.06
N LYS A 287 -24.64 -12.66 -11.32
CA LYS A 287 -23.56 -13.54 -11.84
C LYS A 287 -23.09 -14.56 -10.81
N ILE A 288 -23.23 -14.26 -9.51
CA ILE A 288 -22.70 -15.06 -8.39
C ILE A 288 -23.82 -15.62 -7.51
N VAL A 289 -25.05 -15.07 -7.55
CA VAL A 289 -26.20 -15.57 -6.75
C VAL A 289 -26.42 -17.08 -6.86
N ALA A 290 -26.25 -17.66 -8.05
CA ALA A 290 -26.35 -19.10 -8.27
C ALA A 290 -25.27 -19.90 -7.53
N ALA A 291 -24.01 -19.44 -7.57
CA ALA A 291 -22.89 -20.05 -6.87
C ALA A 291 -23.04 -19.94 -5.34
N MET A 292 -23.45 -18.76 -4.87
CA MET A 292 -23.66 -18.46 -3.45
C MET A 292 -24.79 -19.32 -2.86
N LYS A 293 -25.91 -19.49 -3.58
CA LYS A 293 -27.00 -20.40 -3.20
C LYS A 293 -26.58 -21.87 -3.17
N VAL A 294 -25.78 -22.33 -4.12
CA VAL A 294 -25.22 -23.70 -4.09
C VAL A 294 -24.30 -23.88 -2.89
N TRP A 295 -23.42 -22.93 -2.62
CA TRP A 295 -22.49 -23.01 -1.49
C TRP A 295 -23.23 -23.23 -0.16
N PHE A 296 -24.19 -22.37 0.19
CA PHE A 296 -24.93 -22.50 1.45
C PHE A 296 -25.90 -23.70 1.49
N LYS A 297 -26.24 -24.31 0.35
CA LYS A 297 -27.00 -25.57 0.29
C LYS A 297 -26.11 -26.82 0.37
N MET A 298 -24.85 -26.74 -0.08
CA MET A 298 -23.83 -27.79 0.12
C MET A 298 -23.21 -27.73 1.52
N ARG A 299 -23.05 -26.53 2.07
CA ARG A 299 -22.51 -26.24 3.41
C ARG A 299 -23.47 -25.29 4.16
N PRO A 300 -24.57 -25.82 4.73
CA PRO A 300 -25.46 -25.06 5.59
C PRO A 300 -24.70 -24.47 6.80
N ALA A 301 -25.17 -23.32 7.29
CA ALA A 301 -24.61 -22.73 8.50
C ALA A 301 -24.80 -23.67 9.71
N THR A 302 -23.74 -23.86 10.49
CA THR A 302 -23.78 -24.76 11.66
C THR A 302 -24.62 -24.19 12.80
N GLY A 303 -25.03 -25.03 13.75
CA GLY A 303 -25.81 -24.60 14.93
C GLY A 303 -27.23 -24.11 14.64
N GLY A 304 -27.74 -24.25 13.41
CA GLY A 304 -29.11 -23.90 13.03
C GLY A 304 -29.31 -22.46 12.56
N ALA A 305 -28.24 -21.69 12.31
CA ALA A 305 -28.37 -20.32 11.85
C ALA A 305 -28.99 -20.22 10.44
N HIS A 306 -29.76 -19.15 10.19
CA HIS A 306 -30.53 -18.97 8.97
C HIS A 306 -29.73 -18.14 7.94
N VAL A 307 -29.65 -18.58 6.69
CA VAL A 307 -28.96 -17.84 5.61
C VAL A 307 -29.90 -17.65 4.43
N GLU A 308 -30.17 -16.40 4.09
CA GLU A 308 -30.85 -15.99 2.87
C GLU A 308 -29.82 -15.51 1.83
N VAL A 309 -30.06 -15.81 0.55
CA VAL A 309 -29.23 -15.32 -0.55
C VAL A 309 -30.14 -14.70 -1.63
N LYS A 310 -30.10 -13.38 -1.78
CA LYS A 310 -30.85 -12.60 -2.79
C LYS A 310 -29.89 -12.03 -3.85
N ALA A 311 -30.39 -11.85 -5.08
CA ALA A 311 -29.71 -11.05 -6.09
C ALA A 311 -29.92 -9.56 -5.83
N VAL A 312 -29.05 -8.70 -6.37
CA VAL A 312 -29.32 -7.25 -6.42
C VAL A 312 -30.63 -6.99 -7.16
N GLU A 313 -30.87 -7.71 -8.26
CA GLU A 313 -32.03 -7.58 -9.12
C GLU A 313 -33.36 -8.09 -8.51
N ASP A 314 -33.35 -8.71 -7.33
CA ASP A 314 -34.58 -9.14 -6.64
C ASP A 314 -35.31 -7.96 -5.93
N PHE A 315 -34.61 -6.83 -5.74
CA PHE A 315 -35.12 -5.67 -5.00
C PHE A 315 -35.82 -4.65 -5.91
N GLN A 316 -37.15 -4.70 -5.94
CA GLN A 316 -38.00 -3.90 -6.86
C GLN A 316 -37.86 -2.37 -6.71
N PHE A 317 -37.36 -1.85 -5.58
CA PHE A 317 -37.14 -0.41 -5.40
C PHE A 317 -35.90 0.12 -6.14
N LEU A 318 -35.04 -0.74 -6.70
CA LEU A 318 -33.83 -0.36 -7.43
C LEU A 318 -34.11 0.12 -8.86
N ASP A 319 -34.97 1.13 -8.97
CA ASP A 319 -35.31 1.81 -10.22
C ASP A 319 -34.45 3.08 -10.44
N PRO A 320 -33.99 3.39 -11.68
CA PRO A 320 -33.18 4.57 -11.96
C PRO A 320 -33.86 5.92 -11.63
N SER A 321 -35.19 5.98 -11.55
CA SER A 321 -35.93 7.17 -11.13
C SER A 321 -35.85 7.41 -9.61
N TYR A 322 -35.72 6.34 -8.82
CA TYR A 322 -35.61 6.43 -7.36
C TYR A 322 -34.15 6.47 -6.88
N VAL A 323 -33.24 5.74 -7.53
CA VAL A 323 -31.85 5.58 -7.08
C VAL A 323 -30.86 6.43 -7.90
N PRO A 324 -30.32 7.55 -7.36
CA PRO A 324 -29.49 8.48 -8.14
C PRO A 324 -28.21 7.83 -8.70
N VAL A 325 -27.61 6.91 -7.95
CA VAL A 325 -26.39 6.19 -8.39
C VAL A 325 -26.68 5.30 -9.60
N LEU A 326 -27.86 4.67 -9.68
CA LEU A 326 -28.19 3.81 -10.81
C LEU A 326 -28.34 4.65 -12.10
N ARG A 327 -29.02 5.80 -12.02
CA ARG A 327 -29.11 6.81 -13.09
C ARG A 327 -27.73 7.30 -13.55
N GLN A 328 -26.82 7.59 -12.60
CA GLN A 328 -25.45 8.01 -12.89
C GLN A 328 -24.66 6.90 -13.60
N LEU A 329 -24.79 5.65 -13.15
CA LEU A 329 -24.14 4.49 -13.73
C LEU A 329 -24.62 4.16 -15.16
N GLU A 330 -25.91 4.31 -15.45
CA GLU A 330 -26.46 4.12 -16.80
C GLU A 330 -26.03 5.22 -17.76
N SER A 331 -25.98 6.46 -17.25
CA SER A 331 -25.49 7.63 -18.00
C SER A 331 -24.01 7.47 -18.35
N ALA A 332 -23.18 7.06 -17.38
CA ALA A 332 -21.76 6.77 -17.60
C ALA A 332 -21.52 5.61 -18.58
N LYS A 333 -22.25 4.49 -18.45
CA LYS A 333 -22.19 3.33 -19.38
C LYS A 333 -22.54 3.70 -20.82
N SER A 334 -23.41 4.70 -21.01
CA SER A 334 -23.76 5.19 -22.34
C SER A 334 -22.60 5.99 -22.94
N GLN A 335 -22.07 6.98 -22.21
CA GLN A 335 -20.93 7.79 -22.65
C GLN A 335 -19.67 6.97 -22.94
N THR A 336 -19.43 5.87 -22.21
CA THR A 336 -18.29 4.97 -22.50
C THR A 336 -18.44 4.24 -23.82
N ARG A 337 -19.65 3.83 -24.22
CA ARG A 337 -19.88 3.11 -25.50
C ARG A 337 -19.64 4.00 -26.71
N ASP A 338 -20.01 5.27 -26.63
CA ASP A 338 -19.70 6.25 -27.68
C ASP A 338 -18.17 6.45 -27.80
N SER A 339 -17.46 6.38 -26.66
CA SER A 339 -16.00 6.56 -26.56
C SER A 339 -15.18 5.32 -26.96
N GLU A 340 -15.73 4.12 -26.85
CA GLU A 340 -15.04 2.86 -27.23
C GLU A 340 -14.65 2.82 -28.72
N ASN A 341 -15.32 3.62 -29.57
CA ASN A 341 -14.98 3.81 -30.98
C ASN A 341 -13.66 4.59 -31.24
N GLN A 342 -12.93 5.04 -30.20
CA GLN A 342 -11.64 5.77 -30.34
C GLN A 342 -10.52 5.21 -29.44
N ALA A 343 -10.56 3.92 -29.10
CA ALA A 343 -9.71 3.30 -28.09
C ALA A 343 -8.30 2.85 -28.56
N GLU A 344 -7.40 3.79 -28.90
CA GLU A 344 -5.95 3.47 -29.11
C GLU A 344 -4.96 4.23 -28.19
N ASN A 345 -5.33 5.35 -27.57
CA ASN A 345 -4.34 6.25 -26.91
C ASN A 345 -4.46 6.41 -25.37
N ALA A 346 -5.30 5.59 -24.71
CA ALA A 346 -5.70 5.78 -23.31
C ALA A 346 -4.78 5.13 -22.24
N THR A 347 -3.46 5.33 -22.29
CA THR A 347 -2.49 4.73 -21.35
C THR A 347 -1.70 5.72 -20.46
N LYS A 348 -2.01 7.02 -20.49
CA LYS A 348 -1.15 8.05 -19.90
C LYS A 348 -1.49 8.54 -18.48
N ASP A 349 -2.66 8.24 -17.92
CA ASP A 349 -3.07 8.81 -16.62
C ASP A 349 -3.48 7.80 -15.55
N LEU A 350 -2.74 7.80 -14.43
CA LEU A 350 -3.07 7.06 -13.21
C LEU A 350 -4.32 7.61 -12.50
N ASN A 351 -4.69 8.85 -12.78
CA ASN A 351 -5.96 9.40 -12.31
C ASN A 351 -7.14 8.78 -13.06
N ASN A 352 -7.04 8.58 -14.38
CA ASN A 352 -8.10 7.94 -15.18
C ASN A 352 -8.36 6.48 -14.74
N LEU A 353 -7.31 5.77 -14.29
CA LEU A 353 -7.44 4.44 -13.67
C LEU A 353 -8.19 4.42 -12.32
N LYS A 354 -8.45 5.58 -11.67
CA LYS A 354 -9.38 5.66 -10.53
C LYS A 354 -10.84 5.74 -10.96
N PHE A 355 -11.13 6.42 -12.07
CA PHE A 355 -12.49 6.53 -12.63
C PHE A 355 -12.98 5.16 -13.16
N ILE A 356 -12.08 4.33 -13.69
CA ILE A 356 -12.38 2.95 -14.12
C ILE A 356 -12.26 1.98 -12.93
N ASN A 357 -13.17 2.06 -11.95
CA ASN A 357 -13.18 1.15 -10.78
C ASN A 357 -14.57 0.51 -10.57
N PRO A 358 -14.84 -0.68 -11.15
CA PRO A 358 -16.15 -1.30 -11.09
C PRO A 358 -16.65 -1.63 -9.67
N LYS A 359 -15.79 -1.83 -8.65
CA LYS A 359 -16.28 -2.05 -7.27
C LYS A 359 -16.75 -0.76 -6.56
N TYR A 360 -16.40 0.43 -7.07
CA TYR A 360 -17.05 1.70 -6.70
C TYR A 360 -18.19 2.10 -7.65
N SER A 361 -18.38 1.36 -8.75
CA SER A 361 -19.47 1.52 -9.71
C SER A 361 -20.47 0.35 -9.67
N SER A 362 -20.37 -0.51 -8.66
CA SER A 362 -21.32 -1.61 -8.41
C SER A 362 -22.39 -1.16 -7.42
N MET A 363 -23.65 -1.36 -7.79
CA MET A 363 -24.81 -1.10 -6.95
C MET A 363 -24.76 -1.85 -5.62
N LEU A 364 -24.13 -3.03 -5.61
CA LEU A 364 -23.93 -3.86 -4.42
C LEU A 364 -23.24 -3.11 -3.27
N SER A 365 -22.27 -2.25 -3.59
CA SER A 365 -21.61 -1.39 -2.60
C SER A 365 -22.58 -0.38 -1.97
N HIS A 366 -23.59 0.07 -2.71
CA HIS A 366 -24.54 1.12 -2.33
C HIS A 366 -25.83 0.61 -1.68
N LEU A 367 -26.11 -0.71 -1.69
CA LEU A 367 -27.24 -1.29 -0.96
C LEU A 367 -27.22 -0.99 0.55
N ARG A 368 -26.04 -0.72 1.11
CA ARG A 368 -25.88 -0.25 2.50
C ARG A 368 -26.56 1.08 2.84
N PHE A 369 -27.17 1.76 1.86
CA PHE A 369 -28.00 2.95 2.06
C PHE A 369 -29.51 2.69 1.91
N TYR A 370 -29.92 1.44 1.72
CA TYR A 370 -31.31 1.02 1.48
C TYR A 370 -31.78 -0.06 2.48
N LEU A 371 -31.13 -0.17 3.64
CA LEU A 371 -31.45 -1.22 4.62
C LEU A 371 -32.93 -1.19 5.10
N PRO A 372 -33.57 -0.02 5.37
CA PRO A 372 -35.00 -0.01 5.69
C PRO A 372 -35.93 -0.43 4.55
N GLU A 373 -35.53 -0.18 3.29
CA GLU A 373 -36.29 -0.51 2.08
C GLU A 373 -36.12 -1.99 1.69
N MET A 374 -34.98 -2.60 2.05
CA MET A 374 -34.71 -4.03 1.90
C MET A 374 -35.36 -4.88 3.00
N TYR A 375 -35.53 -4.32 4.20
CA TYR A 375 -36.01 -5.01 5.39
C TYR A 375 -37.04 -4.14 6.15
N PRO A 376 -38.28 -3.99 5.64
CA PRO A 376 -39.26 -3.04 6.16
C PRO A 376 -39.74 -3.35 7.59
N ASP A 377 -39.84 -4.63 7.96
CA ASP A 377 -40.38 -5.06 9.27
C ASP A 377 -39.31 -5.15 10.37
N LEU A 378 -38.02 -5.07 10.02
CA LEU A 378 -36.93 -5.13 10.99
C LEU A 378 -36.71 -3.78 11.69
N HIS A 379 -36.44 -3.84 13.00
CA HIS A 379 -36.07 -2.69 13.83
C HIS A 379 -34.55 -2.39 13.82
N ARG A 380 -33.72 -3.43 13.84
CA ARG A 380 -32.24 -3.32 13.95
C ARG A 380 -31.52 -4.39 13.12
N VAL A 381 -30.44 -3.99 12.45
CA VAL A 381 -29.60 -4.87 11.62
C VAL A 381 -28.12 -4.53 11.79
N VAL A 382 -27.25 -5.55 11.81
CA VAL A 382 -25.79 -5.36 11.78
C VAL A 382 -25.27 -5.51 10.36
N LEU A 383 -24.62 -4.46 9.83
CA LEU A 383 -23.91 -4.52 8.55
C LEU A 383 -22.50 -5.09 8.77
N LEU A 384 -22.14 -6.12 8.02
CA LEU A 384 -20.78 -6.67 7.95
C LEU A 384 -20.25 -6.60 6.51
N ASP A 385 -19.04 -6.05 6.31
CA ASP A 385 -18.36 -6.10 5.01
C ASP A 385 -17.71 -7.48 4.78
N ASP A 386 -17.40 -7.83 3.52
CA ASP A 386 -16.94 -9.18 3.15
C ASP A 386 -15.55 -9.57 3.69
N ASP A 387 -14.78 -8.58 4.12
CA ASP A 387 -13.41 -8.73 4.62
C ASP A 387 -13.27 -8.62 6.14
N VAL A 388 -14.33 -8.97 6.90
CA VAL A 388 -14.27 -9.08 8.37
C VAL A 388 -14.16 -10.52 8.87
N VAL A 389 -13.73 -10.63 10.12
CA VAL A 389 -13.74 -11.87 10.92
C VAL A 389 -14.27 -11.54 12.29
N VAL A 390 -15.26 -12.30 12.74
CA VAL A 390 -15.83 -12.21 14.08
C VAL A 390 -15.11 -13.18 15.02
N GLN A 391 -14.90 -12.75 16.26
CA GLN A 391 -14.12 -13.46 17.28
C GLN A 391 -14.82 -13.52 18.65
N LYS A 392 -15.96 -12.83 18.79
CA LYS A 392 -16.78 -12.78 20.01
C LYS A 392 -18.24 -12.73 19.60
N ASP A 393 -19.11 -13.15 20.51
CA ASP A 393 -20.56 -13.00 20.37
C ASP A 393 -20.96 -11.53 20.13
N LEU A 394 -21.88 -11.31 19.19
CA LEU A 394 -22.32 -9.96 18.76
C LEU A 394 -23.73 -9.59 19.22
N THR A 395 -24.43 -10.46 19.96
CA THR A 395 -25.83 -10.22 20.38
C THR A 395 -25.96 -8.95 21.24
N ASP A 396 -24.92 -8.65 22.04
CA ASP A 396 -24.86 -7.45 22.87
C ASP A 396 -24.83 -6.13 22.07
N LEU A 397 -24.61 -6.13 20.74
CA LEU A 397 -24.79 -4.95 19.89
C LEU A 397 -26.24 -4.45 19.86
N TRP A 398 -27.22 -5.37 19.87
CA TRP A 398 -28.65 -5.00 19.88
C TRP A 398 -29.06 -4.34 21.20
N ASN A 399 -28.36 -4.67 22.30
CA ASN A 399 -28.59 -4.11 23.63
C ASN A 399 -28.00 -2.70 23.82
N ILE A 400 -27.26 -2.16 22.84
CA ILE A 400 -26.62 -0.84 22.96
C ILE A 400 -27.67 0.28 22.81
N ASP A 401 -27.69 1.19 23.78
CA ASP A 401 -28.37 2.49 23.63
C ASP A 401 -27.60 3.39 22.66
N LEU A 402 -28.17 3.59 21.47
CA LEU A 402 -27.67 4.53 20.48
C LEU A 402 -28.03 5.98 20.78
N GLY A 403 -28.84 6.28 21.81
CA GLY A 403 -29.26 7.64 22.17
C GLY A 403 -30.13 8.28 21.09
N GLY A 404 -31.03 7.49 20.49
CA GLY A 404 -31.86 7.89 19.36
C GLY A 404 -31.11 8.10 18.02
N LYS A 405 -29.83 7.74 17.95
CA LYS A 405 -29.00 7.79 16.74
C LYS A 405 -29.24 6.58 15.83
N VAL A 406 -28.97 6.76 14.54
CA VAL A 406 -29.29 5.79 13.46
C VAL A 406 -28.21 4.74 13.29
N ASN A 407 -26.94 5.10 13.52
CA ASN A 407 -25.76 4.27 13.29
C ASN A 407 -24.97 4.12 14.60
N GLY A 408 -24.57 2.91 14.97
CA GLY A 408 -23.51 2.65 15.95
C GLY A 408 -22.25 2.18 15.24
N ALA A 409 -21.17 2.96 15.33
CA ALA A 409 -19.90 2.67 14.67
C ALA A 409 -18.69 3.03 15.53
N VAL A 410 -17.56 2.34 15.33
CA VAL A 410 -16.28 2.69 15.99
C VAL A 410 -15.59 3.86 15.26
N GLU A 411 -15.13 4.83 16.04
CA GLU A 411 -14.35 5.98 15.55
C GLU A 411 -12.91 5.59 15.18
N THR A 412 -12.46 6.02 14.00
CA THR A 412 -11.18 5.61 13.39
C THR A 412 -10.10 6.69 13.41
N CYS A 413 -10.42 7.91 13.88
CA CYS A 413 -9.45 9.00 13.87
C CYS A 413 -8.33 8.85 14.90
N PHE A 414 -7.12 9.24 14.48
CA PHE A 414 -5.94 9.33 15.33
C PHE A 414 -5.23 10.65 15.05
N GLY A 415 -5.24 11.58 16.02
CA GLY A 415 -4.78 12.95 15.78
C GLY A 415 -5.53 13.60 14.62
N SER A 416 -4.80 13.93 13.54
CA SER A 416 -5.31 14.47 12.27
C SER A 416 -5.73 13.42 11.23
N PHE A 417 -5.44 12.14 11.44
CA PHE A 417 -5.84 11.06 10.52
C PHE A 417 -7.31 10.66 10.71
N HIS A 418 -7.92 10.18 9.63
CA HIS A 418 -9.34 9.81 9.51
C HIS A 418 -10.30 10.87 10.09
N ARG A 419 -10.04 12.13 9.77
CA ARG A 419 -10.95 13.27 10.01
C ARG A 419 -11.81 13.52 8.78
N TYR A 420 -12.97 14.14 8.94
CA TYR A 420 -13.86 14.51 7.82
C TYR A 420 -13.12 15.29 6.71
N SER A 421 -12.14 16.11 7.07
CA SER A 421 -11.25 16.84 6.14
C SER A 421 -10.37 15.98 5.23
N GLN A 422 -10.30 14.66 5.43
CA GLN A 422 -9.64 13.72 4.52
C GLN A 422 -10.61 13.05 3.54
N TYR A 423 -11.92 13.23 3.71
CA TYR A 423 -12.97 12.57 2.94
C TYR A 423 -13.85 13.53 2.13
N LEU A 424 -14.08 14.75 2.63
CA LEU A 424 -14.93 15.77 2.00
C LEU A 424 -14.10 17.01 1.60
N ASN A 425 -14.49 17.67 0.51
CA ASN A 425 -13.81 18.85 -0.02
C ASN A 425 -14.21 20.13 0.74
N PHE A 426 -13.50 20.44 1.82
CA PHE A 426 -13.72 21.67 2.62
C PHE A 426 -13.36 22.99 1.91
N SER A 427 -12.89 22.95 0.66
CA SER A 427 -12.80 24.15 -0.20
C SER A 427 -14.17 24.51 -0.79
N HIS A 428 -15.10 23.56 -0.88
CA HIS A 428 -16.45 23.78 -1.39
C HIS A 428 -17.36 24.38 -0.29
N PRO A 429 -18.07 25.50 -0.54
CA PRO A 429 -18.90 26.18 0.47
C PRO A 429 -19.90 25.24 1.16
N LEU A 430 -20.63 24.44 0.38
CA LEU A 430 -21.64 23.51 0.89
C LEU A 430 -21.10 22.50 1.91
N ILE A 431 -19.86 22.01 1.72
CA ILE A 431 -19.20 21.11 2.69
C ILE A 431 -18.78 21.87 3.94
N LYS A 432 -18.21 23.06 3.77
CA LYS A 432 -17.71 23.92 4.85
C LYS A 432 -18.82 24.44 5.76
N GLU A 433 -20.03 24.61 5.23
CA GLU A 433 -21.22 25.09 5.96
C GLU A 433 -21.94 23.97 6.71
N ASN A 434 -21.97 22.75 6.17
CA ASN A 434 -22.72 21.63 6.77
C ASN A 434 -21.88 20.73 7.70
N PHE A 435 -20.55 20.68 7.54
CA PHE A 435 -19.69 19.72 8.24
C PHE A 435 -18.55 20.39 9.03
N ASN A 436 -18.05 19.70 10.06
CA ASN A 436 -16.87 20.12 10.81
C ASN A 436 -15.63 19.37 10.29
N PRO A 437 -14.58 20.05 9.79
CA PRO A 437 -13.37 19.40 9.26
C PRO A 437 -12.58 18.60 10.31
N LYS A 438 -12.81 18.87 11.61
CA LYS A 438 -12.21 18.16 12.75
C LYS A 438 -13.07 17.01 13.29
N ALA A 439 -14.27 16.78 12.77
CA ALA A 439 -15.08 15.62 13.13
C ALA A 439 -14.31 14.31 12.88
N CYS A 440 -14.47 13.34 13.78
CA CYS A 440 -13.87 12.03 13.64
C CYS A 440 -14.66 11.21 12.61
N ALA A 441 -13.99 10.55 11.68
CA ALA A 441 -14.64 9.55 10.83
C ALA A 441 -14.73 8.21 11.54
N TRP A 442 -15.86 7.52 11.36
CA TRP A 442 -16.00 6.09 11.59
C TRP A 442 -15.73 5.33 10.28
N ALA A 443 -15.80 4.00 10.30
CA ALA A 443 -15.68 3.18 9.10
C ALA A 443 -16.86 2.22 8.97
N TYR A 444 -17.16 1.83 7.72
CA TYR A 444 -17.97 0.66 7.45
C TYR A 444 -17.22 -0.63 7.83
N GLY A 445 -17.95 -1.74 7.98
CA GLY A 445 -17.42 -3.10 8.14
C GLY A 445 -17.95 -3.83 9.36
N MET A 446 -18.28 -3.07 10.40
CA MET A 446 -19.13 -3.51 11.50
C MET A 446 -19.90 -2.28 11.99
N ASN A 447 -21.21 -2.27 11.76
CA ASN A 447 -22.09 -1.17 12.12
C ASN A 447 -23.45 -1.73 12.55
N ILE A 448 -23.97 -1.30 13.70
CA ILE A 448 -25.36 -1.56 14.10
C ILE A 448 -26.23 -0.40 13.61
N PHE A 449 -27.31 -0.69 12.87
CA PHE A 449 -28.25 0.31 12.39
C PHE A 449 -29.61 0.15 13.04
N ASP A 450 -30.19 1.27 13.47
CA ASP A 450 -31.54 1.39 14.00
C ASP A 450 -32.45 1.91 12.87
N LEU A 451 -33.24 0.99 12.30
CA LEU A 451 -33.99 1.22 11.08
C LEU A 451 -35.22 2.11 11.33
N ASP A 452 -35.77 2.10 12.53
CA ASP A 452 -36.86 3.02 12.90
C ASP A 452 -36.35 4.46 13.09
N ALA A 453 -35.17 4.63 13.68
CA ALA A 453 -34.47 5.91 13.64
C ALA A 453 -34.12 6.32 12.20
N TRP A 454 -33.69 5.39 11.34
CA TRP A 454 -33.39 5.66 9.93
C TRP A 454 -34.60 6.20 9.16
N ARG A 455 -35.75 5.49 9.25
CA ARG A 455 -37.03 5.85 8.64
C ARG A 455 -37.51 7.22 9.12
N ARG A 456 -37.46 7.45 10.44
CA ARG A 456 -37.83 8.72 11.10
C ARG A 456 -36.93 9.89 10.70
N GLU A 457 -35.63 9.67 10.60
CA GLU A 457 -34.64 10.68 10.21
C GLU A 457 -34.51 10.85 8.69
N LYS A 458 -35.16 10.01 7.87
CA LYS A 458 -35.11 10.08 6.40
C LYS A 458 -33.68 10.00 5.83
N CYS A 459 -32.91 9.03 6.33
CA CYS A 459 -31.49 8.93 5.96
C CYS A 459 -31.28 8.44 4.51
N THR A 460 -32.20 7.68 3.93
CA THR A 460 -32.16 7.30 2.51
C THR A 460 -32.31 8.53 1.61
N GLU A 461 -33.28 9.41 1.91
CA GLU A 461 -33.48 10.65 1.16
C GLU A 461 -32.34 11.66 1.36
N GLN A 462 -31.72 11.70 2.55
CA GLN A 462 -30.50 12.49 2.76
C GLN A 462 -29.31 11.95 1.97
N TYR A 463 -29.17 10.63 1.87
CA TYR A 463 -28.19 10.00 0.97
C TYR A 463 -28.47 10.33 -0.50
N HIS A 464 -29.73 10.32 -0.95
CA HIS A 464 -30.10 10.75 -2.30
C HIS A 464 -29.75 12.21 -2.55
N HIS A 465 -30.05 13.10 -1.60
CA HIS A 465 -29.73 14.52 -1.69
C HIS A 465 -28.23 14.74 -1.88
N TRP A 466 -27.40 14.14 -1.03
CA TRP A 466 -25.94 14.23 -1.13
C TRP A 466 -25.38 13.61 -2.43
N GLN A 467 -25.93 12.50 -2.93
CA GLN A 467 -25.47 11.88 -4.18
C GLN A 467 -25.88 12.64 -5.45
N ASN A 468 -27.03 13.31 -5.48
CA ASN A 468 -27.37 14.23 -6.59
C ASN A 468 -26.47 15.49 -6.55
N LEU A 469 -26.14 15.99 -5.37
CA LEU A 469 -25.24 17.14 -5.20
C LEU A 469 -23.76 16.86 -5.50
N ASN A 470 -23.35 15.59 -5.57
CA ASN A 470 -21.98 15.16 -5.89
C ASN A 470 -21.88 14.43 -7.25
N GLU A 471 -22.83 14.70 -8.15
CA GLU A 471 -22.87 14.12 -9.52
C GLU A 471 -21.64 14.50 -10.36
N ASP A 472 -20.97 15.62 -10.04
CA ASP A 472 -19.71 16.08 -10.64
C ASP A 472 -18.44 15.70 -9.84
N HIS A 473 -18.61 14.99 -8.72
CA HIS A 473 -17.56 14.57 -7.78
C HIS A 473 -16.73 15.71 -7.14
N THR A 474 -17.29 16.93 -7.08
CA THR A 474 -16.61 18.10 -6.46
C THR A 474 -16.70 18.13 -4.93
N LEU A 475 -17.72 17.53 -4.32
CA LEU A 475 -17.90 17.48 -2.87
C LEU A 475 -17.03 16.38 -2.24
N TRP A 476 -16.91 15.23 -2.91
CA TRP A 476 -15.90 14.20 -2.67
C TRP A 476 -15.71 13.34 -3.92
N GLN A 477 -14.57 12.67 -4.01
CA GLN A 477 -14.15 11.97 -5.22
C GLN A 477 -14.93 10.68 -5.49
N LEU A 478 -14.64 9.58 -4.77
CA LEU A 478 -15.24 8.27 -5.04
C LEU A 478 -15.37 7.43 -3.75
N GLY A 479 -16.28 6.45 -3.80
CA GLY A 479 -16.52 5.47 -2.73
C GLY A 479 -17.68 5.83 -1.80
N THR A 480 -18.16 4.83 -1.07
CA THR A 480 -19.35 4.93 -0.21
C THR A 480 -19.08 5.57 1.15
N LEU A 481 -17.84 5.54 1.67
CA LEU A 481 -17.54 6.07 3.00
C LEU A 481 -17.79 7.59 3.12
N PRO A 482 -17.35 8.47 2.20
CA PRO A 482 -17.67 9.90 2.28
C PRO A 482 -19.18 10.18 2.27
N ALA A 483 -19.95 9.45 1.44
CA ALA A 483 -21.41 9.56 1.42
C ALA A 483 -22.04 9.11 2.76
N GLY A 484 -21.55 8.03 3.36
CA GLY A 484 -21.95 7.59 4.71
C GLY A 484 -21.66 8.65 5.77
N LEU A 485 -20.44 9.21 5.75
CA LEU A 485 -20.03 10.28 6.66
C LEU A 485 -20.91 11.54 6.49
N ALA A 486 -21.37 11.85 5.29
CA ALA A 486 -22.30 12.95 5.03
C ALA A 486 -23.72 12.64 5.57
N THR A 487 -24.32 11.52 5.17
CA THR A 487 -25.69 11.10 5.54
C THR A 487 -25.87 10.95 7.06
N PHE A 488 -24.96 10.25 7.73
CA PHE A 488 -25.05 9.95 9.16
C PHE A 488 -24.28 10.96 10.04
N TYR A 489 -23.92 12.13 9.49
CA TYR A 489 -23.33 13.22 10.28
C TYR A 489 -24.28 13.63 11.41
N SER A 490 -23.75 13.72 12.63
CA SER A 490 -24.50 13.92 13.88
C SER A 490 -25.59 12.87 14.19
N LYS A 491 -25.73 11.81 13.37
CA LYS A 491 -26.65 10.66 13.55
C LYS A 491 -25.93 9.34 13.85
N THR A 492 -24.64 9.40 14.18
CA THR A 492 -23.82 8.24 14.57
C THR A 492 -23.49 8.30 16.06
N LYS A 493 -23.63 7.18 16.76
CA LYS A 493 -23.17 6.90 18.12
C LYS A 493 -21.79 6.23 18.03
N THR A 494 -20.81 6.78 18.73
CA THR A 494 -19.48 6.19 18.87
C THR A 494 -19.57 4.92 19.74
N LEU A 495 -19.10 3.79 19.21
CA LEU A 495 -18.94 2.54 19.94
C LEU A 495 -17.52 2.41 20.51
N ASP A 496 -17.36 1.59 21.56
CA ASP A 496 -16.03 1.27 22.10
C ASP A 496 -15.14 0.54 21.08
N LYS A 497 -13.83 0.78 21.15
CA LYS A 497 -12.85 0.23 20.21
C LYS A 497 -12.75 -1.30 20.26
N SER A 498 -13.12 -1.96 21.36
CA SER A 498 -13.16 -3.42 21.43
C SER A 498 -14.21 -4.04 20.51
N TRP A 499 -15.11 -3.26 19.90
CA TRP A 499 -16.08 -3.79 18.94
C TRP A 499 -15.51 -4.04 17.54
N HIS A 500 -14.63 -3.15 17.04
CA HIS A 500 -14.19 -3.19 15.64
C HIS A 500 -12.76 -2.63 15.48
N VAL A 501 -11.82 -3.50 15.14
CA VAL A 501 -10.43 -3.13 14.81
C VAL A 501 -10.17 -3.34 13.32
N LEU A 502 -9.63 -2.31 12.67
CA LEU A 502 -9.49 -2.25 11.21
C LEU A 502 -8.04 -2.05 10.75
N GLY A 503 -7.81 -2.27 9.46
CA GLY A 503 -6.54 -2.00 8.79
C GLY A 503 -5.68 -3.24 8.55
N LEU A 504 -6.18 -4.45 8.81
CA LEU A 504 -5.44 -5.70 8.57
C LEU A 504 -5.16 -5.95 7.06
N GLY A 505 -5.71 -5.13 6.16
CA GLY A 505 -5.40 -5.10 4.72
C GLY A 505 -4.56 -3.91 4.25
N TYR A 506 -3.92 -3.13 5.14
CA TYR A 506 -2.90 -2.13 4.78
C TYR A 506 -1.89 -1.74 5.87
N ASN A 507 -2.18 -1.96 7.16
CA ASN A 507 -1.38 -1.48 8.28
C ASN A 507 -0.60 -2.63 8.97
N PRO A 508 0.74 -2.69 8.87
CA PRO A 508 1.55 -3.72 9.54
C PRO A 508 1.70 -3.51 11.05
N SER A 509 1.17 -2.41 11.60
CA SER A 509 1.44 -1.93 12.97
C SER A 509 0.22 -1.99 13.90
N VAL A 510 -0.82 -2.76 13.55
CA VAL A 510 -1.96 -3.00 14.46
C VAL A 510 -1.49 -3.99 15.53
N SER A 511 -1.76 -3.72 16.82
CA SER A 511 -1.28 -4.62 17.88
C SER A 511 -2.03 -5.96 17.85
N MET A 512 -1.31 -7.05 18.11
CA MET A 512 -1.94 -8.35 18.38
C MET A 512 -2.84 -8.29 19.62
N ASP A 513 -2.55 -7.43 20.59
CA ASP A 513 -3.43 -7.23 21.76
C ASP A 513 -4.75 -6.54 21.36
N GLU A 514 -4.71 -5.56 20.45
CA GLU A 514 -5.92 -4.91 19.92
C GLU A 514 -6.74 -5.93 19.11
N ILE A 515 -6.08 -6.71 18.25
CA ILE A 515 -6.68 -7.79 17.46
C ILE A 515 -7.32 -8.86 18.35
N THR A 516 -6.64 -9.34 19.40
CA THR A 516 -7.18 -10.37 20.31
C THR A 516 -8.33 -9.84 21.17
N ASN A 517 -8.32 -8.55 21.53
CA ASN A 517 -9.41 -7.96 22.30
C ASN A 517 -10.62 -7.52 21.46
N ALA A 518 -10.50 -7.42 20.13
CA ALA A 518 -11.59 -7.03 19.25
C ALA A 518 -12.65 -8.14 19.04
N ALA A 519 -13.93 -7.75 19.10
CA ALA A 519 -15.06 -8.60 18.73
C ALA A 519 -15.11 -8.86 17.22
N VAL A 520 -14.82 -7.84 16.40
CA VAL A 520 -14.67 -7.95 14.94
C VAL A 520 -13.34 -7.35 14.50
N ILE A 521 -12.58 -8.09 13.68
CA ILE A 521 -11.37 -7.61 13.02
C ILE A 521 -11.60 -7.49 11.51
N HIS A 522 -11.04 -6.46 10.89
CA HIS A 522 -11.40 -6.06 9.53
C HIS A 522 -10.15 -5.85 8.66
N PHE A 523 -10.05 -6.63 7.58
CA PHE A 523 -9.00 -6.58 6.56
C PHE A 523 -9.20 -5.43 5.55
N SER A 524 -9.65 -4.28 6.08
CA SER A 524 -9.86 -3.06 5.31
C SER A 524 -8.57 -2.64 4.63
N GLY A 525 -8.68 -2.03 3.44
CA GLY A 525 -7.56 -1.79 2.54
C GLY A 525 -7.55 -2.68 1.29
N SER A 526 -6.37 -2.90 0.74
CA SER A 526 -6.15 -3.59 -0.56
C SER A 526 -5.58 -5.01 -0.42
N MET A 527 -4.89 -5.31 0.68
CA MET A 527 -4.19 -6.58 0.92
C MET A 527 -5.14 -7.61 1.55
N LYS A 528 -6.24 -7.93 0.85
CA LYS A 528 -7.28 -8.86 1.33
C LYS A 528 -6.70 -10.27 1.59
N PRO A 529 -7.21 -11.02 2.60
CA PRO A 529 -6.61 -12.29 3.02
C PRO A 529 -6.70 -13.42 1.98
N TRP A 530 -7.61 -13.29 1.01
CA TRP A 530 -7.79 -14.19 -0.12
C TRP A 530 -6.95 -13.84 -1.37
N LEU A 531 -6.00 -12.92 -1.25
CA LEU A 531 -5.09 -12.50 -2.33
C LEU A 531 -3.64 -12.88 -2.02
N ASP A 532 -2.83 -13.10 -3.06
CA ASP A 532 -1.40 -13.38 -2.94
C ASP A 532 -0.62 -12.21 -2.30
N ILE A 533 -1.18 -11.00 -2.39
CA ILE A 533 -0.68 -9.78 -1.75
C ILE A 533 -1.16 -9.59 -0.30
N ALA A 534 -1.76 -10.61 0.33
CA ALA A 534 -2.21 -10.54 1.72
C ALA A 534 -1.08 -10.22 2.71
N MET A 535 -1.42 -9.60 3.84
CA MET A 535 -0.49 -9.41 4.94
C MET A 535 -0.31 -10.73 5.71
N ASN A 536 0.76 -11.48 5.42
CA ASN A 536 1.01 -12.80 5.99
C ASN A 536 0.80 -12.89 7.51
N GLN A 537 1.26 -11.89 8.27
CA GLN A 537 1.12 -11.82 9.74
C GLN A 537 -0.33 -11.84 10.26
N TYR A 538 -1.32 -11.54 9.42
CA TYR A 538 -2.74 -11.58 9.77
C TYR A 538 -3.52 -12.68 9.01
N LYS A 539 -2.91 -13.35 8.01
CA LYS A 539 -3.62 -14.27 7.09
C LYS A 539 -4.28 -15.45 7.83
N GLU A 540 -3.61 -15.97 8.86
CA GLU A 540 -4.10 -17.07 9.71
C GLU A 540 -5.39 -16.73 10.47
N LEU A 541 -5.63 -15.46 10.80
CA LEU A 541 -6.82 -15.01 11.51
C LEU A 541 -8.10 -15.19 10.67
N TRP A 542 -7.97 -15.17 9.33
CA TRP A 542 -9.07 -15.36 8.38
C TRP A 542 -9.12 -16.81 7.85
N THR A 543 -7.97 -17.39 7.48
CA THR A 543 -7.94 -18.75 6.90
C THR A 543 -8.42 -19.84 7.86
N LYS A 544 -8.36 -19.63 9.19
CA LYS A 544 -8.91 -20.54 10.21
C LYS A 544 -10.45 -20.73 10.17
N TYR A 545 -11.16 -19.99 9.31
CA TYR A 545 -12.61 -20.10 9.08
C TYR A 545 -12.97 -20.57 7.66
N VAL A 546 -11.97 -20.79 6.80
CA VAL A 546 -12.17 -21.33 5.44
C VAL A 546 -12.44 -22.82 5.53
N ASP A 547 -13.45 -23.28 4.81
CA ASP A 547 -13.79 -24.70 4.67
C ASP A 547 -12.82 -25.38 3.69
N ASN A 548 -11.66 -25.77 4.20
CA ASN A 548 -10.63 -26.47 3.43
C ASN A 548 -11.00 -27.94 3.12
N ASP A 549 -12.05 -28.46 3.74
CA ASP A 549 -12.60 -29.81 3.51
C ASP A 549 -13.67 -29.81 2.40
N MET A 550 -13.91 -28.68 1.75
CA MET A 550 -14.86 -28.53 0.65
C MET A 550 -14.16 -28.83 -0.68
N GLU A 551 -14.64 -29.85 -1.41
CA GLU A 551 -14.00 -30.40 -2.61
C GLU A 551 -13.59 -29.32 -3.62
N PHE A 552 -14.49 -28.37 -3.95
CA PHE A 552 -14.20 -27.34 -4.95
C PHE A 552 -13.17 -26.30 -4.47
N VAL A 553 -12.99 -26.11 -3.15
CA VAL A 553 -11.93 -25.26 -2.58
C VAL A 553 -10.56 -25.91 -2.82
N GLN A 554 -10.46 -27.22 -2.57
CA GLN A 554 -9.26 -28.02 -2.86
C GLN A 554 -8.98 -28.08 -4.37
N MET A 555 -9.96 -28.47 -5.19
CA MET A 555 -9.81 -28.58 -6.66
C MET A 555 -9.40 -27.26 -7.35
N CYS A 556 -9.79 -26.12 -6.78
CA CYS A 556 -9.46 -24.80 -7.30
C CYS A 556 -8.18 -24.20 -6.68
N ASN A 557 -7.42 -24.97 -5.90
CA ASN A 557 -6.17 -24.56 -5.24
C ASN A 557 -6.32 -23.27 -4.43
N PHE A 558 -7.43 -23.11 -3.70
CA PHE A 558 -7.64 -21.92 -2.88
C PHE A 558 -6.85 -22.04 -1.56
N GLY A 559 -5.99 -21.05 -1.28
CA GLY A 559 -5.23 -20.95 -0.03
C GLY A 559 -3.82 -21.56 -0.04
N LEU A 560 -3.46 -22.28 -1.12
CA LEU A 560 -2.09 -22.78 -1.38
C LEU A 560 -1.11 -21.67 -1.77
#